data_AF-A0A971B224-F1
#
_entry.id   AF-A0A971B224-F1
#
_cell.length_a   1.000
_cell.length_b   1.000
_cell.length_c   1.000
_cell.angle_alpha   90.00
_cell.angle_beta   90.00
_cell.angle_gamma   90.00
#
_symmetry.space_group_name_H-M   'P 1'
#
loop_
_entity.id
_entity.type
_entity.pdbx_description
1 polymer ?
#
loop_
_entity_poly.entity_id
_entity_poly.type
_entity_poly.pdbx_seq_one_letter_code
_entity_poly.pdbx_strand_id
1 'polypeptide(L)'
;MLHSWASQGLGLGALLLLPGILGLGLTQYAGTFQCKAARAETVARLYSFAGGFMLIALICLLLDIARSGQHPSWPVMAIGGVFAGFAVWGRIGGRLNRQWAAELRLYEEGHESDPSLPVRKGHPSVWISTCLVLLAATGVVYWALAPRYGEHAEPDATPLVLPAGASDVCYWIYAGNTVFEFSISEQGFLAWAEAEIESRQGGLVEVMRITTPESVITYREWIPDAPPPHEFVIEEGYYHSCEQGGNKVQYAYDRQAGRAYYASYQQPAAGRRE
;
A
#
# COMPACT_ATOMS: atom_id res chain seq x y z
N MET A 1 2.16 2.86 -12.37
CA MET A 1 3.61 2.56 -12.21
C MET A 1 4.08 2.33 -10.76
N LEU A 2 3.22 2.39 -9.72
CA LEU A 2 3.66 2.23 -8.32
C LEU A 2 3.70 0.78 -7.78
N HIS A 3 3.15 -0.21 -8.49
CA HIS A 3 2.86 -1.53 -7.90
C HIS A 3 3.92 -2.62 -8.10
N SER A 4 4.74 -2.62 -9.17
CA SER A 4 5.77 -3.67 -9.34
C SER A 4 6.96 -3.50 -8.39
N TRP A 5 7.19 -2.29 -7.88
CA TRP A 5 8.21 -2.02 -6.85
C TRP A 5 7.74 -2.43 -5.45
N ALA A 6 6.43 -2.55 -5.23
CA ALA A 6 5.88 -2.82 -3.91
C ALA A 6 6.19 -4.25 -3.46
N SER A 7 6.03 -5.28 -4.30
CA SER A 7 6.21 -6.68 -3.85
C SER A 7 7.68 -7.09 -3.65
N GLN A 8 8.61 -6.59 -4.47
CA GLN A 8 10.05 -6.88 -4.32
C GLN A 8 10.76 -5.89 -3.40
N GLY A 9 10.32 -4.63 -3.35
CA GLY A 9 10.89 -3.57 -2.51
C GLY A 9 10.41 -3.61 -1.06
N LEU A 10 9.16 -4.03 -0.76
CA LEU A 10 8.69 -4.13 0.63
C LEU A 10 9.40 -5.26 1.40
N GLY A 11 9.77 -6.37 0.77
CA GLY A 11 10.49 -7.45 1.45
C GLY A 11 11.86 -6.99 1.97
N LEU A 12 12.65 -6.34 1.10
CA LEU A 12 13.94 -5.74 1.45
C LEU A 12 13.79 -4.54 2.39
N GLY A 13 12.81 -3.67 2.15
CA GLY A 13 12.53 -2.52 3.01
C GLY A 13 12.12 -2.93 4.43
N ALA A 14 11.25 -3.94 4.58
CA ALA A 14 10.86 -4.48 5.86
C ALA A 14 12.04 -5.15 6.60
N LEU A 15 12.90 -5.89 5.88
CA LEU A 15 14.13 -6.47 6.43
C LEU A 15 15.15 -5.41 6.87
N LEU A 16 15.24 -4.27 6.17
CA LEU A 16 16.12 -3.16 6.55
C LEU A 16 15.59 -2.37 7.75
N LEU A 17 14.28 -2.30 7.92
CA LEU A 17 13.64 -1.61 9.06
C LEU A 17 13.59 -2.49 10.32
N LEU A 18 13.62 -3.82 10.17
CA LEU A 18 13.54 -4.80 11.25
C LEU A 18 14.60 -4.59 12.36
N PRO A 19 15.90 -4.38 12.05
CA PRO A 19 16.91 -4.08 13.07
C PRO A 19 16.60 -2.80 13.85
N GLY A 20 16.06 -1.77 13.18
CA GLY A 20 15.66 -0.52 13.80
C GLY A 20 14.49 -0.73 14.77
N ILE A 21 13.46 -1.45 14.35
CA ILE A 21 12.28 -1.75 15.17
C ILE A 21 12.65 -2.65 16.36
N LEU A 22 13.46 -3.69 16.14
CA LEU A 22 13.97 -4.55 17.21
C LEU A 22 14.84 -3.78 18.20
N GLY A 23 15.74 -2.91 17.71
CA GLY A 23 16.55 -2.05 18.55
C GLY A 23 15.71 -1.10 19.41
N LEU A 24 14.66 -0.52 18.83
CA LEU A 24 13.70 0.32 19.54
C LEU A 24 12.92 -0.48 20.60
N GLY A 25 12.48 -1.69 20.27
CA GLY A 25 11.81 -2.60 21.21
C GLY A 25 12.71 -3.02 22.39
N LEU A 26 13.96 -3.39 22.12
CA LEU A 26 14.94 -3.76 23.15
C LEU A 26 15.32 -2.58 24.05
N THR A 27 15.48 -1.38 23.48
CA THR A 27 15.77 -0.17 24.26
C THR A 27 14.57 0.28 25.08
N GLN A 28 13.34 0.16 24.56
CA GLN A 28 12.10 0.38 25.31
C GLN A 28 11.96 -0.64 26.45
N TYR A 29 12.25 -1.92 26.19
CA TYR A 29 12.27 -2.96 27.22
C TYR A 29 13.24 -2.61 28.34
N ALA A 30 14.48 -2.23 28.01
CA ALA A 30 15.48 -1.84 29.00
C ALA A 30 15.07 -0.58 29.78
N GLY A 31 14.49 0.43 29.12
CA GLY A 31 14.00 1.64 29.79
C GLY A 31 12.81 1.37 30.71
N THR A 32 11.97 0.39 30.40
CA THR A 32 10.71 0.15 31.13
C THR A 32 10.86 -0.90 32.23
N PHE A 33 11.59 -1.99 31.99
CA PHE A 33 11.69 -3.11 32.91
C PHE A 33 13.03 -3.22 33.63
N GLN A 34 14.12 -2.78 32.99
CA GLN A 34 15.42 -2.66 33.68
C GLN A 34 15.57 -1.32 34.38
N CYS A 35 14.54 -0.45 34.33
CA CYS A 35 14.49 0.86 34.99
C CYS A 35 15.67 1.77 34.66
N LYS A 36 16.27 1.65 33.47
CA LYS A 36 17.44 2.45 33.08
C LYS A 36 17.01 3.80 32.50
N ALA A 37 17.22 4.88 33.23
CA ALA A 37 16.80 6.23 32.79
C ALA A 37 17.38 6.64 31.42
N ALA A 38 18.67 6.36 31.20
CA ALA A 38 19.35 6.68 29.93
C ALA A 38 18.71 5.97 28.71
N ARG A 39 18.15 4.76 28.90
CA ARG A 39 17.48 4.01 27.83
C ARG A 39 16.09 4.58 27.53
N ALA A 40 15.33 4.95 28.56
CA ALA A 40 14.05 5.65 28.38
C ALA A 40 14.25 6.99 27.64
N GLU A 41 15.30 7.75 27.96
CA GLU A 41 15.62 8.99 27.25
C GLU A 41 16.03 8.74 25.78
N THR A 42 16.85 7.72 25.53
CA THR A 42 17.23 7.33 24.16
C THR A 42 15.99 7.03 23.32
N VAL A 43 15.06 6.25 23.87
CA VAL A 43 13.80 5.92 23.21
C VAL A 43 12.94 7.16 22.98
N ALA A 44 12.89 8.09 23.95
CA ALA A 44 12.19 9.34 23.78
C ALA A 44 12.74 10.19 22.62
N ARG A 45 14.07 10.24 22.47
CA ARG A 45 14.73 10.95 21.37
C ARG A 45 14.40 10.28 20.03
N LEU A 46 14.45 8.94 19.96
CA LEU A 46 14.09 8.19 18.76
C LEU A 46 12.64 8.42 18.34
N TYR A 47 11.69 8.36 19.28
CA TYR A 47 10.28 8.69 19.01
C TYR A 47 10.10 10.13 18.52
N SER A 48 10.77 11.09 19.18
CA SER A 48 10.68 12.50 18.80
C SER A 48 11.26 12.75 17.41
N PHE A 49 12.39 12.11 17.08
CA PHE A 49 13.06 12.22 15.79
C PHE A 49 12.22 11.60 14.67
N ALA A 50 11.75 10.36 14.85
CA ALA A 50 10.89 9.69 13.89
C ALA A 50 9.57 10.46 13.67
N GLY A 51 8.95 10.95 14.73
CA GLY A 51 7.74 11.78 14.63
C GLY A 51 7.98 13.10 13.89
N GLY A 52 9.12 13.75 14.13
CA GLY A 52 9.52 14.96 13.40
C GLY A 52 9.75 14.70 11.90
N PHE A 53 10.42 13.59 11.56
CA PHE A 53 10.63 13.20 10.17
C PHE A 53 9.30 12.92 9.45
N MET A 54 8.37 12.22 10.10
CA MET A 54 7.04 11.94 9.55
C MET A 54 6.20 13.21 9.37
N LEU A 55 6.34 14.19 10.26
CA LEU A 55 5.72 15.51 10.08
C LEU A 55 6.26 16.24 8.86
N ILE A 56 7.58 16.20 8.63
CA ILE A 56 8.20 16.80 7.44
C ILE A 56 7.69 16.09 6.17
N ALA A 57 7.66 14.76 6.16
CA ALA A 57 7.13 13.98 5.05
C ALA A 57 5.66 14.32 4.74
N LEU A 58 4.84 14.47 5.77
CA LEU A 58 3.45 14.93 5.64
C LEU A 58 3.37 16.33 5.02
N ILE A 59 4.17 17.28 5.50
CA ILE A 59 4.19 18.65 4.95
C ILE A 59 4.60 18.62 3.47
N CYS A 60 5.62 17.86 3.11
CA CYS A 60 6.03 17.69 1.71
C CYS A 60 4.90 17.11 0.85
N LEU A 61 4.20 16.08 1.34
CA LEU A 61 3.05 15.48 0.65
C LEU A 61 1.92 16.50 0.44
N LEU A 62 1.57 17.25 1.48
CA LEU A 62 0.52 18.28 1.40
C LEU A 62 0.90 19.41 0.45
N LEU A 63 2.16 19.83 0.43
CA LEU A 63 2.67 20.82 -0.53
C LEU A 63 2.62 20.31 -1.97
N ASP A 64 2.90 19.02 -2.19
CA ASP A 64 2.84 18.41 -3.52
C ASP A 64 1.38 18.33 -4.03
N ILE A 65 0.45 17.91 -3.16
CA ILE A 65 -0.99 17.93 -3.46
C ILE A 65 -1.48 19.36 -3.75
N ALA A 66 -1.06 20.35 -2.96
CA ALA A 66 -1.45 21.73 -3.17
C ALA A 66 -0.91 22.31 -4.49
N ARG A 67 0.28 21.88 -4.93
CA ARG A 67 0.91 22.32 -6.17
C ARG A 67 0.35 21.63 -7.41
N SER A 68 -0.06 20.37 -7.30
CA SER A 68 -0.58 19.61 -8.43
C SER A 68 -1.94 20.12 -8.92
N GLY A 69 -2.71 20.79 -8.05
CA GLY A 69 -4.06 21.28 -8.37
C GLY A 69 -5.07 20.17 -8.65
N GLN A 70 -4.68 18.91 -8.47
CA GLN A 70 -5.53 17.74 -8.66
C GLN A 70 -6.11 17.30 -7.32
N HIS A 71 -7.32 16.75 -7.34
CA HIS A 71 -7.88 16.12 -6.15
C HIS A 71 -7.01 14.91 -5.76
N PRO A 72 -6.54 14.82 -4.50
CA PRO A 72 -5.67 13.74 -4.09
C PRO A 72 -6.42 12.42 -4.17
N SER A 73 -5.81 11.44 -4.83
CA SER A 73 -6.36 10.10 -4.87
C SER A 73 -6.41 9.50 -3.46
N TRP A 74 -7.35 8.59 -3.21
CA TRP A 74 -7.51 7.95 -1.91
C TRP A 74 -6.22 7.29 -1.36
N PRO A 75 -5.30 6.69 -2.16
CA PRO A 75 -4.04 6.13 -1.62
C PRO A 75 -3.12 7.21 -1.07
N VAL A 76 -3.06 8.36 -1.76
CA VAL A 76 -2.26 9.52 -1.33
C VAL A 76 -2.78 10.05 0.00
N MET A 77 -4.10 10.14 0.15
CA MET A 77 -4.74 10.51 1.42
C MET A 77 -4.45 9.51 2.54
N ALA A 78 -4.47 8.20 2.23
CA ALA A 78 -4.16 7.16 3.20
C ALA A 78 -2.69 7.25 3.70
N ILE A 79 -1.73 7.48 2.80
CA ILE A 79 -0.32 7.71 3.16
C ILE A 79 -0.19 8.95 4.04
N GLY A 80 -0.88 10.04 3.69
CA GLY A 80 -0.94 11.25 4.51
C GLY A 80 -1.47 10.98 5.93
N GLY A 81 -2.53 10.19 6.04
CA GLY A 81 -3.08 9.73 7.33
C GLY A 81 -2.07 8.95 8.16
N VAL A 82 -1.30 8.06 7.53
CA VAL A 82 -0.22 7.31 8.18
C VAL A 82 0.86 8.25 8.72
N PHE A 83 1.35 9.19 7.91
CA PHE A 83 2.36 10.16 8.34
C PHE A 83 1.86 11.02 9.51
N ALA A 84 0.61 11.49 9.45
CA ALA A 84 -0.01 12.23 10.54
C ALA A 84 -0.09 11.41 11.84
N GLY A 85 -0.51 10.14 11.74
CA GLY A 85 -0.57 9.21 12.86
C GLY A 85 0.79 9.03 13.52
N PHE A 86 1.83 8.74 12.74
CA PHE A 86 3.20 8.57 13.26
C PHE A 86 3.80 9.87 13.81
N ALA A 87 3.47 11.04 13.26
CA ALA A 87 3.93 12.33 13.75
C ALA A 87 3.35 12.65 15.15
N VAL A 88 2.04 12.48 15.32
CA VAL A 88 1.36 12.63 16.62
C VAL A 88 1.91 11.62 17.62
N TRP A 89 2.09 10.38 17.16
CA TRP A 89 2.64 9.31 17.97
C TRP A 89 4.03 9.62 18.52
N GLY A 90 4.98 9.94 17.64
CA GLY A 90 6.35 10.23 18.04
C GLY A 90 6.44 11.38 19.05
N ARG A 91 5.52 12.34 18.95
CA ARG A 91 5.39 13.44 19.91
C ARG A 91 4.86 12.97 21.27
N ILE A 92 3.80 12.15 21.30
CA ILE A 92 3.21 11.63 22.55
C ILE A 92 4.16 10.62 23.21
N GLY A 93 4.61 9.61 22.47
CA GLY A 93 5.54 8.59 22.96
C GLY A 93 6.89 9.18 23.40
N GLY A 94 7.38 10.20 22.69
CA GLY A 94 8.55 10.95 23.11
C GLY A 94 8.35 11.69 24.44
N ARG A 95 7.20 12.33 24.64
CA ARG A 95 6.87 13.02 25.90
C ARG A 95 6.75 12.04 27.07
N LEU A 96 6.00 10.95 26.89
CA LEU A 96 5.80 9.93 27.93
C LEU A 96 7.13 9.29 28.34
N ASN A 97 8.01 8.96 27.39
CA ASN A 97 9.32 8.40 27.71
C ASN A 97 10.27 9.41 28.38
N ARG A 98 10.15 10.72 28.11
CA ARG A 98 10.90 11.74 28.86
C ARG A 98 10.42 11.88 30.29
N GLN A 99 9.10 11.87 30.50
CA GLN A 99 8.52 11.90 31.84
C GLN A 99 8.98 10.67 32.63
N TRP A 100 8.90 9.49 32.02
CA TRP A 100 9.40 8.26 32.62
C TRP A 100 10.90 8.30 32.91
N ALA A 101 11.73 8.81 32.00
CA ALA A 101 13.15 8.98 32.23
C ALA A 101 13.44 9.92 33.40
N ALA A 102 12.68 11.01 33.56
CA ALA A 102 12.81 11.93 34.70
C ALA A 102 12.43 11.25 36.02
N GLU A 103 11.32 10.49 36.05
CA GLU A 103 10.93 9.70 37.22
C GLU A 103 11.99 8.67 37.61
N LEU A 104 12.59 8.00 36.62
CA LEU A 104 13.67 7.03 36.85
C LEU A 104 14.94 7.69 37.39
N ARG A 105 15.29 8.91 36.95
CA ARG A 105 16.46 9.63 37.50
C ARG A 105 16.26 10.03 38.96
N LEU A 106 15.08 10.56 39.28
CA LEU A 106 14.73 10.89 40.67
C LEU A 106 14.74 9.63 41.55
N TYR A 107 14.36 8.48 40.99
CA TYR A 107 14.49 7.20 41.66
C TYR A 107 15.95 6.79 41.85
N GLU A 108 16.78 6.82 40.81
CA GLU A 108 18.21 6.50 40.87
C GLU A 108 18.95 7.38 41.91
N GLU A 109 18.71 8.69 41.91
CA GLU A 109 19.31 9.66 42.85
C GLU A 109 18.86 9.43 44.31
N GLY A 110 17.62 8.99 44.53
CA GLY A 110 17.11 8.64 45.86
C GLY A 110 17.57 7.27 46.38
N HIS A 111 18.21 6.44 45.55
CA HIS A 111 18.48 5.02 45.83
C HIS A 111 19.96 4.65 46.04
N GLU A 112 20.90 5.61 46.01
CA GLU A 112 22.29 5.34 46.42
C GLU A 112 22.41 4.90 47.91
N SER A 113 21.31 4.90 48.68
CA SER A 113 21.29 4.64 50.13
C SER A 113 20.65 3.32 50.60
N ASP A 114 19.90 2.57 49.78
CA ASP A 114 19.22 1.34 50.25
C ASP A 114 19.01 0.28 49.13
N PRO A 115 19.64 -0.91 49.21
CA PRO A 115 19.65 -1.91 48.15
C PRO A 115 18.42 -2.85 48.11
N SER A 116 17.39 -2.64 48.93
CA SER A 116 16.38 -3.67 49.23
C SER A 116 14.92 -3.34 48.89
N LEU A 117 14.63 -2.80 47.69
CA LEU A 117 13.26 -2.50 47.26
C LEU A 117 12.78 -3.28 46.01
N PRO A 118 11.48 -3.59 45.92
CA PRO A 118 10.91 -4.45 44.89
C PRO A 118 10.91 -3.77 43.51
N VAL A 119 11.16 -4.56 42.46
CA VAL A 119 11.15 -4.15 41.05
C VAL A 119 9.86 -3.40 40.72
N ARG A 120 9.93 -2.07 40.62
CA ARG A 120 8.80 -1.23 40.18
C ARG A 120 8.55 -1.53 38.71
N LYS A 121 7.45 -2.23 38.41
CA LYS A 121 7.04 -2.49 37.02
C LYS A 121 6.78 -1.15 36.33
N GLY A 122 7.45 -0.90 35.21
CA GLY A 122 7.27 0.30 34.42
C GLY A 122 5.80 0.49 33.99
N HIS A 123 5.41 1.75 33.78
CA HIS A 123 4.01 2.12 33.57
C HIS A 123 3.43 1.36 32.35
N PRO A 124 2.31 0.61 32.50
CA PRO A 124 1.78 -0.26 31.45
C PRO A 124 1.35 0.50 30.19
N SER A 125 1.10 1.81 30.33
CA SER A 125 0.76 2.69 29.21
C SER A 125 1.83 2.67 28.11
N VAL A 126 3.11 2.54 28.44
CA VAL A 126 4.21 2.63 27.45
C VAL A 126 4.25 1.40 26.53
N TRP A 127 3.91 0.22 27.06
CA TRP A 127 3.84 -1.03 26.29
C TRP A 127 2.57 -1.15 25.48
N ILE A 128 1.42 -0.81 26.08
CA ILE A 128 0.13 -0.75 25.37
C ILE A 128 0.26 0.18 24.17
N SER A 129 0.99 1.28 24.35
CA SER A 129 1.26 2.24 23.29
C SER A 129 1.98 1.58 22.09
N THR A 130 3.09 0.87 22.34
CA THR A 130 3.88 0.23 21.28
C THR A 130 3.11 -0.89 20.57
N CYS A 131 2.35 -1.70 21.32
CA CYS A 131 1.53 -2.78 20.77
C CYS A 131 0.39 -2.25 19.89
N LEU A 132 -0.30 -1.18 20.29
CA LEU A 132 -1.36 -0.57 19.48
C LEU A 132 -0.84 -0.03 18.15
N VAL A 133 0.40 0.48 18.10
CA VAL A 133 1.02 0.95 16.85
C VAL A 133 1.40 -0.18 15.94
N LEU A 134 1.98 -1.27 16.45
CA LEU A 134 2.23 -2.46 15.64
C LEU A 134 0.92 -3.00 15.07
N LEU A 135 -0.13 -3.08 15.89
CA LEU A 135 -1.43 -3.55 15.46
C LEU A 135 -2.09 -2.62 14.43
N ALA A 136 -2.00 -1.30 14.62
CA ALA A 136 -2.50 -0.31 13.68
C ALA A 136 -1.70 -0.30 12.37
N ALA A 137 -0.37 -0.38 12.44
CA ALA A 137 0.49 -0.45 11.26
C ALA A 137 0.25 -1.74 10.47
N THR A 138 0.14 -2.88 11.16
CA THR A 138 -0.25 -4.16 10.53
C THR A 138 -1.65 -4.08 9.96
N GLY A 139 -2.61 -3.46 10.66
CA GLY A 139 -3.97 -3.26 10.17
C GLY A 139 -4.03 -2.39 8.91
N VAL A 140 -3.27 -1.30 8.86
CA VAL A 140 -3.16 -0.43 7.68
C VAL A 140 -2.47 -1.15 6.53
N VAL A 141 -1.40 -1.90 6.78
CA VAL A 141 -0.70 -2.69 5.76
C VAL A 141 -1.63 -3.79 5.23
N TYR A 142 -2.32 -4.52 6.11
CA TYR A 142 -3.31 -5.52 5.73
C TYR A 142 -4.44 -4.92 4.91
N TRP A 143 -4.98 -3.77 5.31
CA TRP A 143 -6.05 -3.08 4.59
C TRP A 143 -5.59 -2.46 3.26
N ALA A 144 -4.35 -1.98 3.19
CA ALA A 144 -3.77 -1.45 1.96
C ALA A 144 -3.41 -2.56 0.96
N LEU A 145 -3.05 -3.74 1.45
CA LEU A 145 -2.68 -4.92 0.64
C LEU A 145 -3.85 -5.90 0.42
N ALA A 146 -4.99 -5.68 1.09
CA ALA A 146 -6.16 -6.53 0.94
C ALA A 146 -6.62 -6.51 -0.53
N PRO A 147 -7.06 -7.66 -1.06
CA PRO A 147 -7.71 -7.71 -2.37
C PRO A 147 -8.85 -6.70 -2.41
N ARG A 148 -8.87 -5.87 -3.44
CA ARG A 148 -9.98 -4.94 -3.69
C ARG A 148 -10.79 -5.47 -4.85
N TYR A 149 -12.08 -5.53 -4.67
CA TYR A 149 -13.00 -5.87 -5.73
C TYR A 149 -14.24 -4.98 -5.67
N GLY A 150 -14.93 -4.90 -6.80
CA GLY A 150 -16.23 -4.27 -6.91
C GLY A 150 -16.95 -4.90 -8.08
N GLU A 151 -18.24 -5.14 -7.89
CA GLU A 151 -19.15 -5.66 -8.92
C GLU A 151 -20.20 -4.60 -9.20
N HIS A 152 -20.50 -4.38 -10.48
CA HIS A 152 -21.47 -3.38 -10.91
C HIS A 152 -21.23 -1.98 -10.30
N ALA A 153 -19.95 -1.62 -10.13
CA ALA A 153 -19.55 -0.36 -9.54
C ALA A 153 -19.78 0.80 -10.51
N GLU A 154 -20.11 1.97 -9.96
CA GLU A 154 -20.11 3.21 -10.72
C GLU A 154 -18.66 3.57 -11.12
N PRO A 155 -18.43 4.12 -12.33
CA PRO A 155 -17.08 4.46 -12.80
C PRO A 155 -16.28 5.34 -11.82
N ASP A 156 -16.94 6.31 -11.19
CA ASP A 156 -16.33 7.26 -10.26
C ASP A 156 -15.97 6.64 -8.90
N ALA A 157 -16.56 5.48 -8.56
CA ALA A 157 -16.25 4.73 -7.36
C ALA A 157 -15.03 3.81 -7.53
N THR A 158 -14.49 3.71 -8.74
CA THR A 158 -13.40 2.78 -9.06
C THR A 158 -12.03 3.42 -8.84
N PRO A 159 -11.00 2.63 -8.50
CA PRO A 159 -9.66 3.18 -8.24
C PRO A 159 -8.87 3.55 -9.50
N LEU A 160 -9.38 3.22 -10.70
CA LEU A 160 -8.79 3.58 -12.00
C LEU A 160 -9.68 4.65 -12.65
N VAL A 161 -9.08 5.64 -13.31
CA VAL A 161 -9.84 6.57 -14.14
C VAL A 161 -10.29 5.82 -15.39
N LEU A 162 -11.60 5.56 -15.49
CA LEU A 162 -12.19 4.88 -16.63
C LEU A 162 -12.58 5.87 -17.74
N PRO A 163 -12.65 5.41 -19.00
CA PRO A 163 -13.07 6.26 -20.11
C PRO A 163 -14.51 6.76 -19.96
N ALA A 164 -14.78 7.93 -20.54
CA ALA A 164 -16.12 8.48 -20.58
C ALA A 164 -17.10 7.51 -21.27
N GLY A 165 -18.25 7.27 -20.65
CA GLY A 165 -19.24 6.31 -21.14
C GLY A 165 -19.01 4.87 -20.67
N ALA A 166 -17.98 4.60 -19.85
CA ALA A 166 -17.88 3.34 -19.13
C ALA A 166 -19.06 3.17 -18.17
N SER A 167 -19.57 1.95 -18.05
CA SER A 167 -20.65 1.57 -17.14
C SER A 167 -20.50 0.10 -16.75
N ASP A 168 -21.27 -0.36 -15.78
CA ASP A 168 -21.27 -1.77 -15.34
C ASP A 168 -19.87 -2.29 -15.01
N VAL A 169 -19.16 -1.60 -14.10
CA VAL A 169 -17.75 -1.89 -13.86
C VAL A 169 -17.59 -3.04 -12.87
N CYS A 170 -16.87 -4.08 -13.29
CA CYS A 170 -16.35 -5.12 -12.41
C CYS A 170 -14.84 -5.00 -12.34
N TYR A 171 -14.25 -5.05 -11.14
CA TYR A 171 -12.80 -4.96 -11.01
C TYR A 171 -12.24 -5.83 -9.89
N TRP A 172 -10.99 -6.24 -10.06
CA TRP A 172 -10.19 -6.92 -9.04
C TRP A 172 -8.76 -6.40 -9.05
N ILE A 173 -8.24 -6.06 -7.87
CA ILE A 173 -6.89 -5.56 -7.67
C ILE A 173 -6.26 -6.30 -6.50
N TYR A 174 -5.15 -6.99 -6.77
CA TYR A 174 -4.40 -7.69 -5.73
C TYR A 174 -2.96 -7.96 -6.17
N ALA A 175 -2.01 -7.77 -5.24
CA ALA A 175 -0.61 -8.14 -5.42
C ALA A 175 0.04 -7.63 -6.72
N GLY A 176 -0.35 -6.43 -7.19
CA GLY A 176 0.16 -5.84 -8.43
C GLY A 176 -0.54 -6.32 -9.71
N ASN A 177 -1.49 -7.24 -9.60
CA ASN A 177 -2.43 -7.59 -10.65
C ASN A 177 -3.66 -6.68 -10.58
N THR A 178 -4.13 -6.25 -11.73
CA THR A 178 -5.26 -5.35 -11.90
C THR A 178 -6.09 -5.88 -13.05
N VAL A 179 -7.37 -6.13 -12.81
CA VAL A 179 -8.31 -6.59 -13.84
C VAL A 179 -9.56 -5.72 -13.75
N PHE A 180 -10.00 -5.19 -14.89
CA PHE A 180 -11.20 -4.40 -15.04
C PHE A 180 -12.01 -4.92 -16.20
N GLU A 181 -13.31 -4.95 -16.02
CA GLU A 181 -14.29 -5.16 -17.07
C GLU A 181 -15.36 -4.10 -16.96
N PHE A 182 -15.78 -3.57 -18.10
CA PHE A 182 -16.82 -2.55 -18.11
C PHE A 182 -17.49 -2.49 -19.48
N SER A 183 -18.74 -2.09 -19.50
CA SER A 183 -19.48 -1.81 -20.73
C SER A 183 -19.09 -0.44 -21.28
N ILE A 184 -18.81 -0.38 -22.59
CA ILE A 184 -18.50 0.86 -23.31
C ILE A 184 -18.81 0.68 -24.79
N SER A 185 -19.01 1.78 -25.52
CA SER A 185 -19.09 1.73 -26.98
C SER A 185 -17.75 1.33 -27.62
N GLU A 186 -17.80 0.66 -28.77
CA GLU A 186 -16.60 0.27 -29.55
C GLU A 186 -15.69 1.47 -29.85
N GLN A 187 -16.28 2.60 -30.28
CA GLN A 187 -15.53 3.82 -30.54
C GLN A 187 -14.90 4.41 -29.27
N GLY A 188 -15.62 4.36 -28.14
CA GLY A 188 -15.11 4.79 -26.84
C GLY A 188 -13.94 3.93 -26.37
N PHE A 189 -14.01 2.62 -26.58
CA PHE A 189 -12.90 1.71 -26.29
C PHE A 189 -11.67 2.03 -27.16
N LEU A 190 -11.82 2.16 -28.47
CA LEU A 190 -10.69 2.44 -29.37
C LEU A 190 -9.98 3.74 -29.00
N ALA A 191 -10.74 4.83 -28.81
CA ALA A 191 -10.18 6.13 -28.43
C ALA A 191 -9.45 6.07 -27.09
N TRP A 192 -10.00 5.33 -26.13
CA TRP A 192 -9.37 5.15 -24.82
C TRP A 192 -8.12 4.30 -24.87
N ALA A 193 -8.19 3.13 -25.51
CA ALA A 193 -7.08 2.19 -25.59
C ALA A 193 -5.89 2.78 -26.36
N GLU A 194 -6.14 3.44 -27.50
CA GLU A 194 -5.10 4.12 -28.28
C GLU A 194 -4.41 5.22 -27.46
N ALA A 195 -5.18 6.05 -26.75
CA ALA A 195 -4.63 7.11 -25.90
C ALA A 195 -3.80 6.54 -24.73
N GLU A 196 -4.28 5.49 -24.07
CA GLU A 196 -3.55 4.82 -22.98
C GLU A 196 -2.25 4.17 -23.49
N ILE A 197 -2.31 3.49 -24.64
CA ILE A 197 -1.14 2.84 -25.25
C ILE A 197 -0.12 3.90 -25.68
N GLU A 198 -0.54 4.97 -26.35
CA GLU A 198 0.33 6.07 -26.79
C GLU A 198 1.02 6.73 -25.60
N SER A 199 0.26 7.05 -24.54
CA SER A 199 0.80 7.66 -23.32
C SER A 199 1.88 6.80 -22.64
N ARG A 200 1.78 5.46 -22.78
CA ARG A 200 2.66 4.50 -22.11
C ARG A 200 3.86 4.07 -22.94
N GLN A 201 3.72 4.00 -24.27
CA GLN A 201 4.75 3.49 -25.18
C GLN A 201 5.46 4.59 -25.99
N GLY A 202 4.94 5.82 -25.99
CA GLY A 202 5.58 6.96 -26.65
C GLY A 202 5.49 6.93 -28.18
N GLY A 203 4.51 6.21 -28.74
CA GLY A 203 4.25 6.13 -30.17
C GLY A 203 2.85 5.62 -30.49
N LEU A 204 2.39 5.84 -31.72
CA LEU A 204 1.14 5.31 -32.25
C LEU A 204 1.27 3.78 -32.40
N VAL A 205 0.62 3.06 -31.50
CA VAL A 205 0.46 1.61 -31.60
C VAL A 205 -1.02 1.31 -31.66
N GLU A 206 -1.43 0.72 -32.78
CA GLU A 206 -2.83 0.47 -33.10
C GLU A 206 -3.35 -0.75 -32.35
N VAL A 207 -4.59 -0.67 -31.87
CA VAL A 207 -5.30 -1.82 -31.31
C VAL A 207 -5.69 -2.74 -32.47
N MET A 208 -5.25 -3.99 -32.44
CA MET A 208 -5.45 -4.90 -33.56
C MET A 208 -6.87 -5.47 -33.54
N ARG A 209 -7.49 -5.59 -34.72
CA ARG A 209 -8.72 -6.35 -34.85
C ARG A 209 -8.44 -7.85 -34.64
N ILE A 210 -9.28 -8.50 -33.86
CA ILE A 210 -9.22 -9.94 -33.62
C ILE A 210 -9.58 -10.66 -34.93
N THR A 211 -8.63 -11.41 -35.48
CA THR A 211 -8.80 -12.28 -36.66
C THR A 211 -8.75 -13.77 -36.32
N THR A 212 -8.17 -14.09 -35.17
CA THR A 212 -8.17 -15.41 -34.52
C THR A 212 -8.61 -15.23 -33.08
N PRO A 213 -9.37 -16.16 -32.49
CA PRO A 213 -9.85 -16.00 -31.12
C PRO A 213 -8.71 -15.73 -30.13
N GLU A 214 -8.87 -14.68 -29.32
CA GLU A 214 -7.84 -14.21 -28.38
C GLU A 214 -8.26 -14.48 -26.94
N SER A 215 -7.30 -14.94 -26.13
CA SER A 215 -7.51 -15.23 -24.73
C SER A 215 -7.22 -13.99 -23.87
N VAL A 216 -8.22 -13.57 -23.10
CA VAL A 216 -8.18 -12.40 -22.21
C VAL A 216 -8.41 -12.80 -20.77
N ILE A 217 -7.77 -12.06 -19.87
CA ILE A 217 -7.99 -12.22 -18.44
C ILE A 217 -9.24 -11.44 -18.01
N THR A 218 -10.15 -12.16 -17.33
CA THR A 218 -11.43 -11.64 -16.86
C THR A 218 -11.50 -11.53 -15.35
N TYR A 219 -12.38 -10.66 -14.88
CA TYR A 219 -12.85 -10.60 -13.50
C TYR A 219 -13.68 -11.86 -13.19
N ARG A 220 -13.47 -12.45 -12.01
CA ARG A 220 -14.35 -13.49 -11.47
C ARG A 220 -14.96 -12.99 -10.17
N GLU A 221 -16.27 -13.18 -10.02
CA GLU A 221 -16.98 -13.16 -8.74
C GLU A 221 -16.14 -13.91 -7.69
N TRP A 222 -15.85 -13.27 -6.56
CA TRP A 222 -14.85 -13.76 -5.62
C TRP A 222 -15.30 -15.07 -4.96
N ILE A 223 -14.73 -16.19 -5.42
CA ILE A 223 -14.75 -17.47 -4.71
C ILE A 223 -13.41 -17.62 -3.98
N PRO A 224 -13.38 -17.84 -2.64
CA PRO A 224 -12.17 -17.81 -1.80
C PRO A 224 -11.00 -18.73 -2.22
N ASP A 225 -11.22 -19.69 -3.12
CA ASP A 225 -10.23 -20.70 -3.55
C ASP A 225 -10.08 -20.80 -5.08
N ALA A 226 -10.45 -19.76 -5.83
CA ALA A 226 -10.34 -19.79 -7.29
C ALA A 226 -8.87 -19.72 -7.77
N PRO A 227 -8.43 -20.62 -8.68
CA PRO A 227 -7.15 -20.50 -9.40
C PRO A 227 -7.06 -19.17 -10.20
N PRO A 228 -5.86 -18.78 -10.70
CA PRO A 228 -5.61 -17.49 -11.37
C PRO A 228 -6.68 -17.10 -12.41
N PRO A 229 -6.78 -15.79 -12.74
CA PRO A 229 -7.78 -15.24 -13.66
C PRO A 229 -8.08 -16.17 -14.83
N HIS A 230 -9.36 -16.45 -15.07
CA HIS A 230 -9.75 -17.32 -16.15
C HIS A 230 -9.53 -16.63 -17.50
N GLU A 231 -8.90 -17.38 -18.38
CA GLU A 231 -8.80 -17.09 -19.80
C GLU A 231 -10.20 -17.20 -20.42
N PHE A 232 -10.78 -16.06 -20.77
CA PHE A 232 -11.98 -15.95 -21.59
C PHE A 232 -11.56 -15.71 -23.03
N VAL A 233 -12.25 -16.34 -23.98
CA VAL A 233 -11.89 -16.21 -25.39
C VAL A 233 -12.82 -15.22 -26.06
N ILE A 234 -12.26 -14.16 -26.64
CA ILE A 234 -12.97 -13.22 -27.48
C ILE A 234 -12.78 -13.64 -28.94
N GLU A 235 -13.88 -13.91 -29.63
CA GLU A 235 -13.85 -14.29 -31.05
C GLU A 235 -13.86 -13.08 -31.98
N GLU A 236 -14.56 -12.01 -31.62
CA GLU A 236 -14.71 -10.81 -32.43
C GLU A 236 -14.54 -9.52 -31.63
N GLY A 237 -13.71 -8.61 -32.15
CA GLY A 237 -13.51 -7.29 -31.59
C GLY A 237 -12.07 -6.82 -31.76
N TYR A 238 -11.48 -6.33 -30.68
CA TYR A 238 -10.15 -5.72 -30.70
C TYR A 238 -9.30 -6.23 -29.55
N TYR A 239 -8.00 -6.34 -29.78
CA TYR A 239 -7.04 -6.80 -28.80
C TYR A 239 -5.69 -6.11 -28.98
N HIS A 240 -5.07 -5.78 -27.86
CA HIS A 240 -3.69 -5.34 -27.79
C HIS A 240 -3.04 -5.88 -26.51
N SER A 241 -1.81 -6.35 -26.62
CA SER A 241 -1.03 -6.79 -25.48
C SER A 241 0.41 -6.30 -25.59
N CYS A 242 0.97 -5.85 -24.46
CA CYS A 242 2.36 -5.43 -24.37
C CYS A 242 2.98 -5.83 -23.03
N GLU A 243 4.31 -5.83 -22.98
CA GLU A 243 5.05 -5.98 -21.72
C GLU A 243 5.48 -4.60 -21.21
N GLN A 244 5.21 -4.32 -19.93
CA GLN A 244 5.56 -3.07 -19.28
C GLN A 244 6.07 -3.33 -17.86
N GLY A 245 7.36 -3.06 -17.61
CA GLY A 245 7.94 -3.12 -16.27
C GLY A 245 7.83 -4.49 -15.59
N GLY A 246 7.91 -5.58 -16.36
CA GLY A 246 7.78 -6.97 -15.89
C GLY A 246 6.34 -7.48 -15.77
N ASN A 247 5.34 -6.65 -16.09
CA ASN A 247 3.94 -7.06 -16.18
C ASN A 247 3.52 -7.16 -17.64
N LYS A 248 2.60 -8.08 -17.93
CA LYS A 248 1.85 -8.09 -19.19
C LYS A 248 0.62 -7.20 -19.02
N VAL A 249 0.40 -6.30 -19.97
CA VAL A 249 -0.77 -5.41 -20.03
C VAL A 249 -1.59 -5.78 -21.26
N GLN A 250 -2.88 -6.02 -21.07
CA GLN A 250 -3.83 -6.38 -22.10
C GLN A 250 -4.97 -5.37 -22.13
N TYR A 251 -5.37 -4.99 -23.34
CA TYR A 251 -6.58 -4.25 -23.65
C TYR A 251 -7.36 -5.11 -24.64
N ALA A 252 -8.64 -5.34 -24.37
CA ALA A 252 -9.50 -6.07 -25.29
C ALA A 252 -10.92 -5.52 -25.29
N TYR A 253 -11.62 -5.74 -26.39
CA TYR A 253 -13.03 -5.40 -26.53
C TYR A 253 -13.75 -6.54 -27.22
N ASP A 254 -14.79 -7.04 -26.57
CA ASP A 254 -15.72 -8.02 -27.14
C ASP A 254 -16.89 -7.25 -27.78
N ARG A 255 -16.97 -7.35 -29.11
CA ARG A 255 -18.01 -6.66 -29.88
C ARG A 255 -19.39 -7.25 -29.63
N GLN A 256 -19.50 -8.55 -29.36
CA GLN A 256 -20.79 -9.21 -29.13
C GLN A 256 -21.36 -8.83 -27.76
N ALA A 257 -20.51 -8.79 -26.73
CA ALA A 257 -20.91 -8.42 -25.39
C ALA A 257 -20.98 -6.90 -25.17
N GLY A 258 -20.34 -6.09 -26.02
CA GLY A 258 -20.19 -4.65 -25.79
C GLY A 258 -19.38 -4.34 -24.53
N ARG A 259 -18.40 -5.20 -24.21
CA ARG A 259 -17.57 -5.13 -23.00
C ARG A 259 -16.11 -4.91 -23.36
N ALA A 260 -15.47 -4.02 -22.61
CA ALA A 260 -14.03 -3.84 -22.61
C ALA A 260 -13.40 -4.58 -21.43
N TYR A 261 -12.19 -5.08 -21.66
CA TYR A 261 -11.38 -5.83 -20.71
C TYR A 261 -10.01 -5.16 -20.62
N TYR A 262 -9.58 -4.92 -19.40
CA TYR A 262 -8.24 -4.44 -19.10
C TYR A 262 -7.60 -5.33 -18.06
N ALA A 263 -6.41 -5.82 -18.35
CA ALA A 263 -5.64 -6.60 -17.41
C ALA A 263 -4.20 -6.10 -17.37
N SER A 264 -3.64 -5.91 -16.18
CA SER A 264 -2.21 -5.77 -15.95
C SER A 264 -1.81 -6.78 -14.90
N TYR A 265 -0.96 -7.73 -15.28
CA TYR A 265 -0.64 -8.86 -14.41
C TYR A 265 0.80 -9.33 -14.60
N GLN A 266 1.36 -9.92 -13.55
CA GLN A 266 2.65 -10.60 -13.65
C GLN A 266 2.44 -11.93 -14.36
N GLN A 267 3.08 -12.11 -15.52
CA GLN A 267 3.08 -13.40 -16.18
C GLN A 267 3.96 -14.34 -15.33
N PRO A 268 3.44 -15.48 -14.85
CA PRO A 268 4.28 -16.46 -14.18
C PRO A 268 5.39 -16.87 -15.16
N ALA A 269 6.64 -16.82 -14.70
CA ALA A 269 7.78 -17.22 -15.50
C ALA A 269 7.48 -18.59 -16.13
N ALA A 270 7.51 -18.67 -17.45
CA ALA A 270 7.18 -19.89 -18.18
C ALA A 270 8.18 -21.00 -17.80
N GLY A 271 7.79 -21.85 -16.85
CA GLY A 271 8.32 -23.19 -16.60
C GLY A 271 9.79 -23.31 -16.17
N ARG A 272 10.00 -23.77 -14.93
CA ARG A 272 10.53 -25.13 -14.79
C ARG A 272 9.35 -26.04 -14.50
N ARG A 273 8.81 -26.65 -15.56
CA ARG A 273 8.09 -27.91 -15.41
C ARG A 273 9.20 -28.95 -15.19
N GLU A 274 9.30 -29.47 -13.98
CA GLU A 274 9.91 -30.79 -13.71
C GLU A 274 8.81 -31.85 -13.80
#